data_AF-A0A968HUB2-F1
#
_entry.id   AF-A0A968HUB2-F1
#
_cell.length_a   1.000
_cell.length_b   1.000
_cell.length_c   1.000
_cell.angle_alpha   90.00
_cell.angle_beta   90.00
_cell.angle_gamma   90.00
#
_symmetry.space_group_name_H-M   'P 1'
#
loop_
_entity.id
_entity.type
_entity.pdbx_description
1 polymer ?
#
loop_
_entity_poly.entity_id
_entity_poly.type
_entity_poly.pdbx_seq_one_letter_code
_entity_poly.pdbx_strand_id
1 'polypeptide(L)'
;MGVLILDLLLVAVVMLSAGRPARELDVVFQSGFPASMIILHNRDGDRLEDLEITIDGGYTARLEELEPNQSVGLELVREFRDPNGAFPPANLRPTKAVVRRGTRTETYDVLIP
;
A
#
# COMPACT_ATOMS: atom_id res chain seq x y z
N MET A 1 6.72 19.40 30.63
CA MET A 1 5.45 19.08 29.94
C MET A 1 5.81 18.84 28.48
N GLY A 2 6.11 17.58 28.13
CA GLY A 2 6.52 17.21 26.79
C GLY A 2 5.31 17.09 25.88
N VAL A 3 5.40 17.68 24.70
CA VAL A 3 4.56 17.33 23.55
C VAL A 3 5.51 16.87 22.46
N LEU A 4 5.37 15.59 22.12
CA LEU A 4 6.03 14.92 21.01
C LEU A 4 5.61 15.60 19.71
N ILE A 5 6.56 16.26 19.03
CA ILE A 5 6.48 16.43 17.58
C ILE A 5 7.43 15.37 17.05
N LEU A 6 6.85 14.26 16.62
CA LEU A 6 7.52 13.19 15.90
C LEU A 6 7.85 13.72 14.50
N ASP A 7 8.84 14.59 14.42
CA ASP A 7 9.46 14.97 13.16
C ASP A 7 10.46 13.89 12.76
N LEU A 8 10.47 13.61 11.45
CA LEU A 8 11.58 13.01 10.70
C LEU A 8 11.72 11.47 10.74
N LEU A 9 11.00 10.76 9.87
CA LEU A 9 11.65 9.80 8.94
C LEU A 9 10.72 9.34 7.80
N LEU A 10 11.16 9.64 6.57
CA LEU A 10 10.93 8.84 5.35
C LEU A 10 9.63 9.02 4.53
N VAL A 11 9.27 10.25 4.16
CA VAL A 11 8.57 10.47 2.86
C VAL A 11 9.58 10.99 1.84
N ALA A 12 10.68 10.26 1.71
CA ALA A 12 11.69 10.46 0.68
C ALA A 12 11.82 9.19 -0.16
N VAL A 13 10.70 8.62 -0.59
CA VAL A 13 10.69 7.70 -1.72
C VAL A 13 10.32 8.51 -2.96
N VAL A 14 11.21 9.43 -3.33
CA VAL A 14 11.23 9.99 -4.69
C VAL A 14 11.83 8.91 -5.58
N MET A 15 11.02 7.91 -5.93
CA MET A 15 11.40 6.91 -6.93
C MET A 15 11.25 7.56 -8.31
N LEU A 16 12.34 8.19 -8.77
CA LEU A 16 12.60 8.49 -10.18
C LEU A 16 12.59 7.16 -10.96
N SER A 17 11.41 6.73 -11.41
CA SER A 17 11.27 5.66 -12.39
C SER A 17 11.19 6.28 -13.79
N ALA A 18 12.35 6.62 -14.34
CA ALA A 18 12.49 6.92 -15.76
C ALA A 18 12.10 5.66 -16.57
N GLY A 19 10.91 5.65 -17.17
CA GLY A 19 10.52 4.67 -18.19
C GLY A 19 9.27 3.82 -17.93
N ARG A 20 8.54 4.01 -16.81
CA ARG A 20 7.21 3.40 -16.64
C ARG A 20 6.14 4.47 -16.94
N PRO A 21 5.03 4.14 -17.63
CA PRO A 21 3.91 5.06 -17.71
C PRO A 21 3.53 5.46 -16.28
N ALA A 22 3.38 6.75 -16.01
CA ALA A 22 2.99 7.25 -14.70
C ALA A 22 1.70 6.54 -14.29
N ARG A 23 1.80 5.63 -13.33
CA ARG A 23 0.63 4.96 -12.78
C ARG A 23 0.03 5.88 -11.72
N GLU A 24 -1.29 5.91 -11.67
CA GLU A 24 -2.08 6.66 -10.68
C GLU A 24 -1.69 6.27 -9.23
N LEU A 25 -1.31 5.01 -9.03
CA LEU A 25 -1.01 4.43 -7.72
C LEU A 25 0.39 3.81 -7.67
N ASP A 26 1.11 4.07 -6.59
CA ASP A 26 2.29 3.30 -6.18
C ASP A 26 1.94 2.41 -4.98
N VAL A 27 2.54 1.22 -4.97
CA VAL A 27 2.41 0.25 -3.88
C VAL A 27 3.79 -0.07 -3.33
N VAL A 28 4.03 0.25 -2.07
CA VAL A 28 5.33 0.08 -1.41
C VAL A 28 5.17 -0.86 -0.23
N PHE A 29 6.08 -1.82 -0.08
CA PHE A 29 6.19 -2.62 1.12
C PHE A 29 7.25 -2.05 2.05
N GLN A 30 6.84 -1.78 3.29
CA GLN A 30 7.75 -1.37 4.34
C GLN A 30 7.76 -2.42 5.44
N SER A 31 8.88 -3.14 5.57
CA SER A 31 9.13 -3.96 6.76
C SER A 31 9.46 -3.05 7.93
N GLY A 32 8.80 -3.21 9.07
CA GLY A 32 9.04 -2.36 10.22
C GLY A 32 8.54 -2.94 11.53
N PHE A 33 9.01 -2.31 12.61
CA PHE A 33 8.44 -2.44 13.95
C PHE A 33 7.56 -1.20 14.22
N PRO A 34 6.35 -1.35 14.76
CA PRO A 34 5.80 -2.59 15.34
C PRO A 34 5.25 -3.59 14.31
N ALA A 35 4.98 -3.18 13.08
CA ALA A 35 4.40 -4.05 12.07
C ALA A 35 4.86 -3.73 10.65
N SER A 36 4.73 -4.72 9.77
CA SER A 36 4.99 -4.57 8.34
C SER A 36 3.76 -4.03 7.63
N MET A 37 3.96 -3.14 6.66
CA MET A 37 2.89 -2.38 6.01
C MET A 37 2.97 -2.43 4.49
N ILE A 38 1.81 -2.31 3.86
CA ILE A 38 1.66 -1.91 2.45
C ILE A 38 1.23 -0.46 2.43
N ILE A 39 2.06 0.39 1.82
CA ILE A 39 1.79 1.81 1.64
C ILE A 39 1.26 2.01 0.22
N LEU A 40 0.07 2.57 0.14
CA LEU A 40 -0.56 3.00 -1.09
C LEU A 40 -0.35 4.50 -1.22
N HIS A 41 0.20 4.95 -2.35
CA HIS A 41 0.38 6.37 -2.64
C HIS A 41 -0.30 6.73 -3.95
N ASN A 42 -1.33 7.57 -3.89
CA ASN A 42 -1.98 8.12 -5.07
C ASN A 42 -1.12 9.28 -5.57
N ARG A 43 -0.34 9.03 -6.63
CA ARG A 43 0.78 9.91 -7.04
C ARG A 43 0.35 11.21 -7.70
N ASP A 44 -0.77 11.18 -8.39
CA ASP A 44 -1.44 12.30 -9.02
C ASP A 44 -2.59 11.69 -9.83
N GLY A 45 -3.79 12.23 -9.68
CA GLY A 45 -4.97 11.64 -10.31
C GLY A 45 -6.27 12.06 -9.63
N ASP A 46 -7.31 11.29 -9.92
CA ASP A 46 -8.61 11.45 -9.29
C ASP A 46 -8.60 10.80 -7.89
N ARG A 47 -9.62 11.12 -7.10
CA ARG A 47 -9.92 10.39 -5.87
C ARG A 47 -10.20 8.93 -6.21
N LEU A 48 -9.55 8.01 -5.50
CA LEU A 48 -9.80 6.57 -5.66
C LEU A 48 -10.76 6.11 -4.57
N GLU A 49 -11.81 5.38 -4.96
CA GLU A 49 -12.81 4.86 -4.02
C GLU A 49 -12.91 3.34 -4.12
N ASP A 50 -13.37 2.69 -3.05
CA ASP A 50 -13.69 1.26 -2.97
C ASP A 50 -12.56 0.35 -3.50
N LEU A 51 -11.34 0.60 -3.02
CA LEU A 51 -10.16 -0.16 -3.41
C LEU A 51 -10.13 -1.50 -2.69
N GLU A 52 -9.98 -2.58 -3.46
CA GLU A 52 -9.67 -3.91 -2.95
C GLU A 52 -8.25 -4.28 -3.36
N ILE A 53 -7.38 -4.47 -2.38
CA ILE A 53 -5.94 -4.69 -2.57
C ILE A 53 -5.61 -6.13 -2.21
N THR A 54 -5.24 -6.92 -3.20
CA THR A 54 -4.82 -8.31 -3.02
C THR A 54 -3.31 -8.43 -3.21
N ILE A 55 -2.58 -8.82 -2.18
CA ILE A 55 -1.14 -9.06 -2.25
C ILE A 55 -0.83 -10.54 -2.53
N ASP A 56 0.11 -10.76 -3.46
CA ASP A 56 0.58 -12.08 -3.92
C ASP A 56 -0.55 -13.12 -4.19
N GLY A 57 -1.74 -12.64 -4.56
CA GLY A 57 -2.92 -13.46 -4.84
C GLY A 57 -3.56 -14.14 -3.62
N GLY A 58 -3.06 -13.88 -2.40
CA GLY A 58 -3.43 -14.64 -1.21
C GLY A 58 -4.15 -13.84 -0.12
N TYR A 59 -3.85 -12.56 0.03
CA TYR A 59 -4.38 -11.76 1.13
C TYR A 59 -4.97 -10.44 0.63
N THR A 60 -6.16 -10.10 1.13
CA THR A 60 -6.94 -8.96 0.66
C THR A 60 -7.19 -7.97 1.78
N ALA A 61 -7.03 -6.68 1.49
CA ALA A 61 -7.48 -5.56 2.30
C ALA A 61 -8.43 -4.67 1.49
N ARG A 62 -9.22 -3.85 2.19
CA ARG A 62 -10.10 -2.85 1.57
C ARG A 62 -9.76 -1.46 2.08
N LEU A 63 -9.82 -0.49 1.18
CA LEU A 63 -9.68 0.93 1.48
C LEU A 63 -10.84 1.67 0.83
N GLU A 64 -11.60 2.42 1.63
CA GLU A 64 -12.81 3.12 1.18
C GLU A 64 -12.46 4.28 0.26
N GLU A 65 -11.46 5.07 0.62
CA GLU A 65 -11.06 6.25 -0.16
C GLU A 65 -9.54 6.49 -0.07
N LEU A 66 -8.99 7.06 -1.14
CA LEU A 66 -7.63 7.57 -1.20
C LEU A 66 -7.60 8.84 -2.06
N GLU A 67 -7.37 9.98 -1.41
CA GLU A 67 -7.34 11.29 -2.07
C GLU A 67 -6.10 11.45 -2.96
N PRO A 68 -6.15 12.35 -3.96
CA PRO A 68 -4.97 12.70 -4.77
C PRO A 68 -3.82 13.17 -3.87
N ASN A 69 -2.60 12.74 -4.19
CA ASN A 69 -1.38 13.04 -3.43
C ASN A 69 -1.36 12.52 -1.97
N GLN A 70 -2.30 11.66 -1.60
CA GLN A 70 -2.34 11.03 -0.28
C GLN A 70 -1.56 9.72 -0.25
N SER A 71 -1.01 9.40 0.92
CA SER A 71 -0.49 8.07 1.24
C SER A 71 -1.23 7.47 2.42
N VAL A 72 -1.56 6.18 2.31
CA VAL A 72 -2.16 5.40 3.40
C VAL A 72 -1.34 4.13 3.60
N GLY A 73 -1.00 3.84 4.85
CA GLY A 73 -0.39 2.58 5.25
C GLY A 73 -1.43 1.59 5.75
N LEU A 74 -1.43 0.39 5.19
CA LEU A 74 -2.23 -0.74 5.61
C LEU A 74 -1.33 -1.76 6.29
N GLU A 75 -1.61 -2.10 7.54
CA GLU A 75 -0.80 -3.04 8.31
C GLU A 75 -1.15 -4.49 7.91
N LEU A 76 -0.12 -5.30 7.63
CA LEU A 76 -0.34 -6.65 7.11
C LEU A 76 -1.18 -7.51 8.04
N VAL A 77 -0.91 -7.45 9.34
CA VAL A 77 -1.58 -8.30 10.33
C VAL A 77 -2.91 -7.72 10.82
N ARG A 78 -3.29 -6.51 10.41
CA ARG A 78 -4.55 -5.91 10.86
C ARG A 78 -5.56 -5.82 9.73
N GLU A 79 -5.14 -5.48 8.52
CA GLU A 79 -6.06 -5.16 7.42
C GLU A 79 -6.15 -6.29 6.39
N PHE A 80 -5.09 -7.08 6.20
CA PHE A 80 -5.08 -8.13 5.18
C PHE A 80 -5.55 -9.48 5.71
N ARG A 81 -6.40 -10.18 4.95
CA ARG A 81 -6.89 -11.52 5.26
C ARG A 81 -6.91 -12.42 4.03
N ASP A 82 -6.63 -13.71 4.21
CA ASP A 82 -6.91 -14.71 3.19
C ASP A 82 -8.42 -15.02 3.12
N PRO A 83 -8.89 -15.84 2.17
CA PRO A 83 -10.31 -16.22 2.07
C PRO A 83 -10.87 -16.94 3.31
N ASN A 84 -10.01 -17.47 4.19
CA ASN A 84 -10.39 -18.14 5.43
C ASN A 84 -10.30 -17.20 6.65
N GLY A 85 -9.93 -15.94 6.48
CA GLY A 85 -9.75 -14.98 7.57
C GLY A 85 -8.41 -15.10 8.31
N ALA A 86 -7.43 -15.82 7.76
CA ALA A 86 -6.10 -15.91 8.32
C ALA A 86 -5.26 -14.67 7.99
N PHE A 87 -4.38 -14.30 8.93
CA PHE A 87 -3.43 -13.22 8.74
C PHE A 87 -2.27 -13.64 7.83
N PRO A 88 -1.65 -12.68 7.11
CA PRO A 88 -0.36 -12.91 6.48
C PRO A 88 0.70 -13.35 7.49
N PRO A 89 1.62 -14.24 7.12
CA PRO A 89 2.72 -14.61 8.00
C PRO A 89 3.66 -13.41 8.19
N ALA A 90 4.27 -13.29 9.37
CA ALA A 90 5.10 -12.12 9.73
C ALA A 90 6.34 -11.93 8.83
N ASN A 91 6.81 -13.00 8.18
CA ASN A 91 7.91 -12.98 7.24
C ASN A 91 7.48 -12.75 5.79
N LEU A 92 6.19 -12.50 5.51
CA LEU A 92 5.73 -12.18 4.16
C LEU A 92 6.45 -10.94 3.63
N ARG A 93 6.86 -11.01 2.37
CA ARG A 93 7.50 -9.92 1.62
C ARG A 93 6.78 -9.80 0.28
N PRO A 94 5.66 -9.07 0.22
CA PRO A 94 4.86 -8.97 -0.99
C PRO A 94 5.65 -8.44 -2.16
N THR A 95 5.46 -9.03 -3.33
CA THR A 95 6.13 -8.61 -4.58
C THR A 95 5.15 -8.10 -5.61
N LYS A 96 3.88 -8.53 -5.51
CA LYS A 96 2.80 -8.11 -6.40
C LYS A 96 1.59 -7.68 -5.59
N ALA A 97 0.91 -6.65 -6.08
CA ALA A 97 -0.39 -6.24 -5.59
C ALA A 97 -1.36 -6.11 -6.76
N VAL A 98 -2.53 -6.72 -6.64
CA VAL A 98 -3.66 -6.52 -7.55
C VAL A 98 -4.62 -5.56 -6.86
N VAL A 99 -4.90 -4.43 -7.49
CA VAL A 99 -5.85 -3.44 -6.99
C VAL A 99 -7.08 -3.45 -7.89
N ARG A 100 -8.24 -3.65 -7.29
CA ARG A 100 -9.54 -3.65 -7.97
C ARG A 100 -10.36 -2.46 -7.51
N ARG A 101 -10.96 -1.75 -8.46
CA ARG A 101 -11.86 -0.61 -8.26
C ARG A 101 -13.01 -0.70 -9.26
N GLY A 102 -14.24 -0.91 -8.78
CA GLY A 102 -15.38 -1.16 -9.67
C GLY A 102 -15.08 -2.30 -10.66
N THR A 103 -15.08 -1.99 -11.96
CA THR A 103 -14.75 -2.94 -13.04
C THR A 103 -13.28 -2.93 -13.46
N ARG A 104 -12.46 -2.03 -12.90
CA ARG A 104 -11.04 -1.88 -13.24
C ARG A 104 -10.20 -2.76 -12.31
N THR A 105 -9.23 -3.46 -12.89
CA THR A 105 -8.26 -4.27 -12.16
C THR A 105 -6.88 -3.99 -12.70
N GLU A 106 -5.94 -3.70 -11.80
CA GLU A 106 -4.57 -3.38 -12.15
C GLU A 106 -3.59 -4.16 -11.27
N THR A 107 -2.46 -4.55 -11.87
CA THR A 107 -1.40 -5.28 -11.17
C THR A 107 -0.17 -4.40 -11.02
N TYR A 108 0.26 -4.18 -9.79
CA TYR A 108 1.41 -3.37 -9.39
C TYR A 108 2.55 -4.26 -8.92
N ASP A 109 3.77 -3.85 -9.28
CA ASP A 109 4.96 -4.30 -8.58
C ASP A 109 4.96 -3.64 -7.20
N VAL A 110 5.16 -4.43 -6.16
CA VAL A 110 5.35 -3.89 -4.82
C VAL A 110 6.80 -3.44 -4.71
N LEU A 111 6.99 -2.14 -4.52
CA LEU A 111 8.31 -1.54 -4.36
C LEU A 111 8.82 -1.86 -2.95
N ILE A 112 10.06 -2.30 -2.86
CA ILE A 112 10.76 -2.48 -1.59
C ILE A 112 11.86 -1.43 -1.56
N PRO A 113 11.82 -0.47 -0.61
CA PRO A 113 12.83 0.57 -0.48
C PRO A 113 14.21 0.02 -0.08
#